data_AF-A0A945Z3D6-F1
#
_entry.id   AF-A0A945Z3D6-F1
#
_cell.length_a   1.000
_cell.length_b   1.000
_cell.length_c   1.000
_cell.angle_alpha   90.00
_cell.angle_beta   90.00
_cell.angle_gamma   90.00
#
_symmetry.space_group_name_H-M   'P 1'
#
loop_
_entity.id
_entity.type
_entity.pdbx_description
1 polymer ?
#
loop_
_entity_poly.entity_id
_entity_poly.type
_entity_poly.pdbx_seq_one_letter_code
_entity_poly.pdbx_strand_id
1 'polypeptide(L)' 'MKAYNYKIDDWVIYRAQGNTYEHIPENRCVILEVLYDDPFYDYKIFIDVRGIIRNVRESDLFPYEQTK' A
#
# COMPACT_ATOMS: atom_id res chain seq x y z
N MET A 1 -1.86 -11.94 -17.53
CA MET A 1 -2.00 -11.99 -16.06
C MET A 1 -1.38 -10.71 -15.51
N LYS A 2 -2.05 -10.02 -14.59
CA LYS A 2 -1.50 -8.82 -13.95
C LYS A 2 -0.32 -9.23 -13.06
N ALA A 3 0.81 -8.56 -13.19
CA ALA A 3 1.97 -8.81 -12.33
C ALA A 3 1.77 -8.01 -11.05
N TYR A 4 1.77 -8.69 -9.91
CA TYR A 4 1.65 -8.09 -8.58
C TYR A 4 3.03 -8.07 -7.93
N ASN A 5 3.51 -6.89 -7.58
CA ASN A 5 4.85 -6.67 -7.04
C ASN A 5 4.97 -6.94 -5.53
N TYR A 6 3.85 -7.03 -4.81
CA TYR A 6 3.83 -7.24 -3.36
C TYR A 6 3.01 -8.48 -3.00
N LYS A 7 3.36 -9.12 -1.88
CA LYS A 7 2.62 -10.27 -1.32
C LYS A 7 2.01 -9.92 0.03
N ILE A 8 1.08 -10.76 0.48
CA ILE A 8 0.52 -10.70 1.83
C ILE A 8 1.65 -10.67 2.86
N ASP A 9 1.46 -9.87 3.91
CA ASP A 9 2.42 -9.58 4.99
C ASP A 9 3.63 -8.71 4.60
N ASP A 10 3.76 -8.28 3.34
CA ASP A 10 4.78 -7.30 2.97
C ASP A 10 4.47 -5.93 3.57
N TRP A 11 5.49 -5.30 4.13
CA TRP A 11 5.46 -3.90 4.52
C TRP A 11 5.74 -3.00 3.32
N VAL A 12 4.87 -2.01 3.11
CA VAL A 12 4.96 -1.04 2.01
C VAL A 12 4.60 0.36 2.50
N ILE A 13 4.88 1.36 1.68
CA ILE A 13 4.48 2.75 1.91
C ILE A 13 3.32 3.09 0.98
N TYR A 14 2.20 3.56 1.54
CA TYR A 14 1.05 4.03 0.76
C TYR A 14 1.10 5.55 0.52
N ARG A 15 0.97 6.00 -0.72
CA ARG A 15 0.84 7.42 -1.09
C ARG A 15 -0.29 7.61 -2.09
N ALA A 16 -1.43 8.08 -1.61
CA ALA A 16 -2.53 8.48 -2.50
C ALA A 16 -2.11 9.65 -3.40
N GLN A 17 -2.38 9.56 -4.69
CA GLN A 17 -2.21 10.67 -5.63
C GLN A 17 -2.96 11.92 -5.14
N GLY A 18 -2.28 13.07 -5.11
CA GLY A 18 -2.84 14.35 -4.64
C GLY A 18 -2.48 14.73 -3.20
N ASN A 19 -1.81 13.86 -2.43
CA ASN A 19 -1.20 14.27 -1.16
C ASN A 19 0.11 15.02 -1.42
N THR A 20 0.05 16.35 -1.45
CA THR A 20 1.19 17.29 -1.55
C THR A 20 2.00 17.43 -0.25
N TYR A 21 1.87 16.51 0.70
CA TYR A 21 2.49 16.67 2.01
C TYR A 21 3.89 16.08 2.04
N GLU A 22 4.87 16.96 1.86
CA GLU A 22 6.32 16.75 2.06
C GLU A 22 6.70 16.27 3.49
N HIS A 23 5.73 16.07 4.38
CA HIS A 23 5.95 15.85 5.81
C HIS A 23 5.01 14.82 6.47
N ILE A 24 4.54 13.78 5.77
CA ILE A 24 3.87 12.66 6.46
C ILE A 24 4.87 11.51 6.60
N PRO A 25 5.54 11.36 7.77
CA PRO A 25 6.55 10.33 7.97
C PRO A 25 6.01 8.91 7.82
N GLU A 26 4.71 8.66 7.98
CA GLU A 26 4.21 7.29 8.12
C GLU A 26 2.90 7.07 7.38
N ASN A 27 2.95 6.51 6.17
CA ASN A 27 1.87 5.67 5.66
C ASN A 27 2.40 4.25 5.51
N ARG A 28 3.20 3.81 6.48
CA ARG A 28 3.62 2.43 6.59
C ARG A 28 2.36 1.58 6.69
N CYS A 29 2.29 0.59 5.83
CA CYS A 29 1.15 -0.29 5.75
C CYS A 29 1.60 -1.71 5.44
N VAL A 30 0.75 -2.67 5.76
CA VAL A 30 0.96 -4.08 5.46
C VAL A 30 -0.06 -4.53 4.44
N ILE A 31 0.35 -5.35 3.47
CA ILE A 31 -0.56 -6.01 2.54
C ILE A 31 -1.34 -7.08 3.29
N LEU A 32 -2.67 -6.96 3.32
CA LEU A 32 -3.56 -7.97 3.87
C LEU A 32 -4.03 -8.97 2.82
N GLU A 33 -4.21 -8.52 1.58
CA GLU A 33 -4.80 -9.32 0.51
C GLU A 33 -4.39 -8.78 -0.87
N VAL A 34 -4.21 -9.70 -1.83
CA VAL A 34 -4.06 -9.39 -3.26
C VAL A 34 -5.41 -9.62 -3.93
N LEU A 35 -5.96 -8.59 -4.57
CA LEU A 35 -7.31 -8.58 -5.14
C LEU A 35 -7.26 -9.00 -6.62
N TYR A 36 -7.13 -10.30 -6.89
CA TYR A 36 -6.93 -10.84 -8.26
C TYR A 36 -8.08 -10.54 -9.23
N ASP A 37 -9.32 -10.54 -8.73
CA ASP A 37 -10.54 -10.40 -9.55
C ASP A 37 -11.20 -9.01 -9.43
N ASP A 38 -10.58 -8.07 -8.71
CA ASP A 38 -11.12 -6.72 -8.56
C ASP A 38 -10.74 -5.83 -9.76
N PRO A 39 -11.72 -5.22 -10.45
CA PRO A 39 -11.45 -4.43 -11.66
C PRO A 39 -10.83 -3.05 -11.37
N PHE A 40 -10.82 -2.59 -10.12
CA PHE A 40 -10.41 -1.23 -9.75
C PHE A 40 -9.18 -1.18 -8.85
N TYR A 41 -9.02 -2.16 -7.96
CA TYR A 41 -8.01 -2.21 -6.92
C TYR A 41 -7.12 -3.44 -7.05
N ASP A 42 -5.91 -3.33 -6.50
CA ASP A 42 -4.89 -4.38 -6.56
C ASP A 42 -4.67 -5.06 -5.22
N TYR A 43 -4.77 -4.28 -4.14
CA TYR A 43 -4.44 -4.74 -2.81
C TYR A 43 -5.41 -4.20 -1.78
N LYS A 44 -5.59 -4.97 -0.71
CA LYS A 44 -6.14 -4.50 0.55
C LYS A 44 -4.99 -4.31 1.53
N ILE A 45 -4.89 -3.12 2.12
CA ILE A 45 -3.81 -2.75 3.04
C ILE A 45 -4.35 -2.31 4.39
N PHE A 46 -3.56 -2.50 5.43
CA PHE A 46 -3.76 -1.88 6.74
C PHE A 46 -2.73 -0.77 6.95
N ILE A 47 -3.20 0.46 7.20
CA ILE A 47 -2.33 1.63 7.45
C ILE A 47 -2.08 1.72 8.95
N ASP A 48 -0.86 1.40 9.36
CA ASP A 48 -0.47 1.16 10.76
C ASP A 48 -0.80 2.34 11.67
N VAL A 49 -0.28 3.52 11.35
CA VAL A 49 -0.46 4.72 12.16
C VAL A 49 -1.90 5.25 12.23
N ARG A 50 -2.76 4.83 11.29
CA ARG A 50 -4.16 5.28 11.24
C ARG A 50 -5.13 4.23 11.77
N GLY A 51 -4.70 2.97 11.93
CA GLY A 51 -5.58 1.87 12.30
C GLY A 51 -6.70 1.60 11.28
N ILE A 52 -6.52 1.97 10.02
CA ILE A 52 -7.56 1.84 8.98
C ILE A 52 -7.17 0.86 7.88
N ILE A 53 -8.19 0.20 7.32
CA ILE A 53 -8.06 -0.70 6.16
C ILE A 53 -8.51 0.04 4.90
N ARG A 54 -7.81 -0.16 3.78
CA ARG A 54 -8.19 0.39 2.47
C ARG A 54 -7.89 -0.58 1.32
N ASN A 55 -8.69 -0.48 0.27
CA ASN A 55 -8.35 -1.04 -1.04
C ASN A 55 -7.61 0.04 -1.85
N VAL A 56 -6.51 -0.34 -2.49
CA VAL A 56 -5.59 0.58 -3.16
C VAL A 56 -5.11 0.00 -4.49
N ARG A 57 -4.64 0.87 -5.38
CA ARG A 57 -3.93 0.47 -6.60
C ARG A 57 -2.46 0.27 -6.31
N GLU A 58 -1.81 -0.59 -7.08
CA GLU A 58 -0.37 -0.80 -6.97
C GLU A 58 0.43 0.49 -7.21
N SER A 59 -0.07 1.37 -8.09
CA SER A 59 0.55 2.66 -8.39
C SER A 59 0.67 3.60 -7.20
N ASP A 60 -0.09 3.34 -6.13
CA ASP A 60 -0.07 4.12 -4.89
C ASP A 60 0.84 3.48 -3.82
N LEU A 61 1.51 2.36 -4.13
CA LEU A 61 2.34 1.59 -3.21
C LEU A 61 3.82 1.65 -3.59
N PHE A 62 4.66 1.90 -2.59
CA PHE A 62 6.10 2.00 -2.74
C PHE A 62 6.80 1.01 -1.81
N PRO A 63 7.98 0.46 -2.20
CA PRO A 63 8.74 -0.42 -1.34
C PRO A 63 9.05 0.24 0.01
N TYR A 64 8.93 -0.53 1.10
CA TYR A 64 9.40 -0.09 2.40
C TYR A 64 10.89 -0.39 2.54
N GLU A 65 11.74 0.62 2.36
CA GLU A 65 13.17 0.49 2.64
C GLU A 65 13.40 0.63 4.15
N GLN A 66 13.74 -0.47 4.82
CA GLN A 66 14.28 -0.41 6.17
C GLN A 66 15.70 0.17 6.08
N THR A 67 15.87 1.45 6.42
CA THR A 67 17.20 2.01 6.67
C THR A 67 17.84 1.21 7.81
N LYS A 68 18.95 0.54 7.50
CA LYS A 68 19.81 -0.16 8.47
C LYS A 68 20.45 0.79 9.46
#